data_AF-A0A9X2Y9P8-F1
#
_entry.id   AF-A0A9X2Y9P8-F1
#
_cell.length_a   1.000
_cell.length_b   1.000
_cell.length_c   1.000
_cell.angle_alpha   90.00
_cell.angle_beta   90.00
_cell.angle_gamma   90.00
#
_symmetry.space_group_name_H-M   'P 1'
#
loop_
_entity.id
_entity.type
_entity.pdbx_description
1 polymer ?
#
loop_
_entity_poly.entity_id
_entity_poly.type
_entity_poly.pdbx_seq_one_letter_code
_entity_poly.pdbx_strand_id
1 'polypeptide(L)'
;MAERLQRELTAIADGDGRYADAARTALGEEAVGARLEAAIRALAGHRGVRSSTCPSDAARAVGGEDWRALMDDARDIARSLARAGVVQISQRGAVLEPDADWRGPIRIRAADAHRPRLP
;
A
#
# COMPACT_ATOMS: atom_id res chain seq x y z
N MET A 1 -6.60 -15.30 1.66
CA MET A 1 -5.64 -14.20 1.40
C MET A 1 -6.04 -12.93 2.15
N ALA A 2 -7.28 -12.44 1.97
CA ALA A 2 -7.82 -11.29 2.70
C ALA A 2 -7.66 -11.42 4.22
N GLU A 3 -8.05 -12.56 4.80
CA GLU A 3 -7.89 -12.81 6.24
C GLU A 3 -6.43 -12.70 6.73
N ARG A 4 -5.46 -13.15 5.94
CA ARG A 4 -4.03 -13.04 6.31
C ARG A 4 -3.61 -11.57 6.37
N LEU A 5 -4.06 -10.78 5.40
CA LEU A 5 -3.77 -9.35 5.32
C LEU A 5 -4.46 -8.57 6.44
N GLN A 6 -5.70 -8.93 6.78
CA GLN A 6 -6.39 -8.38 7.95
C GLN A 6 -5.68 -8.73 9.24
N ARG A 7 -5.25 -10.00 9.45
CA ARG A 7 -4.45 -10.38 10.62
C ARG A 7 -3.14 -9.60 10.72
N GLU A 8 -2.46 -9.36 9.60
CA GLU A 8 -1.25 -8.53 9.58
C GLU A 8 -1.57 -7.08 9.95
N LEU A 9 -2.64 -6.49 9.40
CA LEU A 9 -3.08 -5.14 9.77
C LEU A 9 -3.49 -5.06 11.25
N THR A 10 -4.19 -6.05 11.79
CA THR A 10 -4.56 -6.10 13.21
C THR A 10 -3.31 -6.12 14.07
N ALA A 11 -2.34 -6.97 13.77
CA ALA A 11 -1.07 -7.00 14.50
C ALA A 11 -0.30 -5.66 14.43
N ILE A 12 -0.37 -4.93 13.31
CA ILE A 12 0.20 -3.58 13.19
C ILE A 12 -0.58 -2.58 14.05
N ALA A 13 -1.91 -2.64 14.02
CA ALA A 13 -2.82 -1.75 14.74
C ALA A 13 -2.73 -1.92 16.28
N ASP A 14 -2.46 -3.13 16.75
CA ASP A 14 -2.28 -3.43 18.18
C ASP A 14 -0.91 -2.99 18.71
N GLY A 15 0.04 -2.68 17.82
CA GLY A 15 1.35 -2.15 18.19
C GLY A 15 1.37 -0.64 18.49
N ASP A 16 2.53 -0.16 18.93
CA ASP A 16 2.85 1.26 19.18
C ASP A 16 3.75 1.88 18.07
N GLY A 17 4.01 1.13 17.01
CA GLY A 17 4.87 1.55 15.91
C GLY A 17 4.24 2.64 15.03
N ARG A 18 5.10 3.33 14.24
CA ARG A 18 4.76 4.45 13.32
C ARG A 18 3.61 4.22 12.33
N TYR A 19 3.11 3.00 12.19
CA TYR A 19 2.07 2.61 11.24
C TYR A 19 0.79 2.09 11.91
N ALA A 20 0.72 2.10 13.25
CA ALA A 20 -0.43 1.59 13.98
C ALA A 20 -1.71 2.36 13.63
N ASP A 21 -1.67 3.69 13.57
CA ASP A 21 -2.82 4.52 13.21
C ASP A 21 -3.29 4.26 11.78
N ALA A 22 -2.35 4.13 10.82
CA ALA A 22 -2.70 3.77 9.45
C ALA A 22 -3.35 2.38 9.38
N ALA A 23 -2.92 1.42 10.20
CA ALA A 23 -3.56 0.11 10.25
C ALA A 23 -4.96 0.17 10.87
N ARG A 24 -5.17 0.99 11.91
CA ARG A 24 -6.50 1.23 12.50
C ARG A 24 -7.47 1.83 11.49
N THR A 25 -7.04 2.87 10.77
CA THR A 25 -7.85 3.45 9.67
C THR A 25 -8.12 2.44 8.57
N ALA A 26 -7.17 1.58 8.20
CA ALA A 26 -7.43 0.55 7.19
C ALA A 26 -8.55 -0.44 7.61
N LEU A 27 -8.60 -0.77 8.90
CA LEU A 27 -9.56 -1.71 9.50
C LEU A 27 -10.89 -1.05 9.90
N GLY A 28 -10.96 0.27 9.94
CA GLY A 28 -12.12 1.03 10.40
C GLY A 28 -13.24 1.16 9.37
N GLU A 29 -14.10 2.16 9.59
CA GLU A 29 -15.32 2.43 8.82
C GLU A 29 -15.19 3.68 7.92
N GLU A 30 -13.98 4.21 7.75
CA GLU A 30 -13.71 5.37 6.91
C GLU A 30 -14.06 5.10 5.44
N ALA A 31 -14.12 6.18 4.64
CA ALA A 31 -14.31 6.07 3.21
C ALA A 31 -13.28 5.10 2.58
N VAL A 32 -13.72 4.29 1.63
CA VAL A 32 -12.92 3.22 1.02
C VAL A 32 -11.55 3.72 0.52
N GLY A 33 -11.50 4.89 -0.11
CA GLY A 33 -10.23 5.49 -0.55
C GLY A 33 -9.25 5.76 0.59
N ALA A 34 -9.72 6.30 1.72
CA ALA A 34 -8.90 6.53 2.90
C ALA A 34 -8.38 5.21 3.49
N ARG A 35 -9.24 4.18 3.55
CA ARG A 35 -8.88 2.84 4.02
C ARG A 35 -7.84 2.18 3.11
N LEU A 36 -7.97 2.33 1.79
CA LEU A 36 -7.00 1.81 0.81
C LEU A 36 -5.63 2.49 0.96
N GLU A 37 -5.60 3.82 1.07
CA GLU A 37 -4.36 4.56 1.31
C GLU A 37 -3.70 4.13 2.61
N ALA A 38 -4.48 4.04 3.68
CA ALA A 38 -4.04 3.61 4.99
C ALA A 38 -3.50 2.17 4.98
N ALA A 39 -4.17 1.25 4.28
CA ALA A 39 -3.71 -0.12 4.11
C ALA A 39 -2.38 -0.22 3.35
N ILE A 40 -2.20 0.56 2.27
CA ILE A 40 -0.93 0.61 1.53
C ILE A 40 0.18 1.14 2.42
N ARG A 41 -0.05 2.25 3.13
CA ARG A 41 0.93 2.86 4.05
C ARG A 41 1.32 1.90 5.17
N ALA A 42 0.34 1.26 5.81
CA ALA A 42 0.57 0.32 6.90
C ALA A 42 1.36 -0.91 6.43
N LEU A 43 0.90 -1.60 5.37
CA LEU A 43 1.54 -2.83 4.88
C LEU A 43 2.93 -2.57 4.29
N ALA A 44 3.05 -1.62 3.35
CA ALA A 44 4.34 -1.31 2.74
C ALA A 44 5.32 -0.79 3.78
N GLY A 45 4.79 0.00 4.72
CA GLY A 45 5.53 0.60 5.78
C GLY A 45 6.12 -0.40 6.77
N HIS A 46 5.25 -1.22 7.37
CA HIS A 46 5.61 -2.20 8.39
C HIS A 46 6.58 -3.25 7.84
N ARG A 47 6.39 -3.68 6.59
CA ARG A 47 7.28 -4.61 5.90
C ARG A 47 8.66 -4.02 5.58
N GLY A 48 8.76 -2.70 5.49
CA GLY A 48 10.00 -1.96 5.21
C GLY A 48 10.60 -2.26 3.83
N VAL A 49 11.87 -1.86 3.64
CA VAL A 49 12.56 -1.95 2.34
C VAL A 49 12.86 -3.39 1.87
N ARG A 50 12.84 -4.36 2.78
CA ARG A 50 13.18 -5.77 2.52
C ARG A 50 12.00 -6.59 1.98
N SER A 51 10.79 -6.07 2.10
CA SER A 51 9.57 -6.75 1.63
C SER A 51 8.66 -5.76 0.92
N SER A 52 7.57 -6.23 0.34
CA SER A 52 6.67 -5.39 -0.47
C SER A 52 5.24 -5.88 -0.40
N THR A 53 4.31 -4.98 -0.70
CA THR A 53 2.89 -5.26 -0.94
C THR A 53 2.56 -5.05 -2.42
N CYS A 54 1.28 -5.11 -2.79
CA CYS A 54 0.77 -4.74 -4.12
C CYS A 54 -0.63 -4.12 -3.99
N PRO A 55 -1.18 -3.47 -5.04
CA PRO A 55 -2.52 -2.87 -4.97
C PRO A 55 -3.60 -3.88 -4.54
N SER A 56 -3.52 -5.12 -5.02
CA SER A 56 -4.49 -6.15 -4.68
C SER A 56 -4.42 -6.64 -3.23
N ASP A 57 -3.30 -6.41 -2.52
CA ASP A 57 -3.23 -6.72 -1.08
C ASP A 57 -4.08 -5.70 -0.31
N ALA A 58 -3.93 -4.39 -0.59
CA ALA A 58 -4.75 -3.35 0.03
C ALA A 58 -6.24 -3.52 -0.33
N ALA A 59 -6.55 -3.75 -1.61
CA ALA A 59 -7.91 -3.98 -2.06
C ALA A 59 -8.56 -5.19 -1.37
N ARG A 60 -7.84 -6.30 -1.18
CA ARG A 60 -8.36 -7.48 -0.47
C ARG A 60 -8.57 -7.25 1.01
N ALA A 61 -7.69 -6.49 1.65
CA ALA A 61 -7.83 -6.17 3.07
C ALA A 61 -9.08 -5.32 3.35
N VAL A 62 -9.36 -4.35 2.47
CA VAL A 62 -10.45 -3.37 2.61
C VAL A 62 -11.77 -3.89 2.03
N GLY A 63 -11.75 -4.45 0.83
CA GLY A 63 -12.95 -4.79 0.04
C GLY A 63 -13.43 -6.24 0.15
N GLY A 64 -12.72 -7.11 0.88
CA GLY A 64 -13.17 -8.50 1.10
C GLY A 64 -13.42 -9.25 -0.22
N GLU A 65 -14.66 -9.70 -0.44
CA GLU A 65 -15.09 -10.39 -1.65
C GLU A 65 -15.14 -9.47 -2.89
N ASP A 66 -15.50 -8.20 -2.68
CA ASP A 66 -15.66 -7.17 -3.72
C ASP A 66 -14.35 -6.44 -4.07
N TRP A 67 -13.21 -6.93 -3.57
CA TRP A 67 -11.90 -6.28 -3.75
C TRP A 67 -11.53 -5.98 -5.20
N ARG A 68 -12.07 -6.73 -6.17
CA ARG A 68 -11.81 -6.51 -7.59
C ARG A 68 -12.32 -5.15 -8.07
N ALA A 69 -13.43 -4.66 -7.51
CA ALA A 69 -13.96 -3.33 -7.83
C ALA A 69 -13.03 -2.20 -7.36
N LEU A 70 -12.18 -2.47 -6.35
CA LEU A 70 -11.27 -1.48 -5.76
C LEU A 70 -9.89 -1.45 -6.42
N MET A 71 -9.67 -2.23 -7.48
CA MET A 71 -8.34 -2.39 -8.07
C MET A 71 -7.80 -1.11 -8.73
N ASP A 72 -8.68 -0.33 -9.36
CA ASP A 72 -8.26 0.90 -10.03
C ASP A 72 -8.00 2.00 -9.00
N ASP A 73 -8.88 2.17 -8.01
CA ASP A 73 -8.64 3.05 -6.86
C ASP A 73 -7.32 2.73 -6.13
N ALA A 74 -7.06 1.43 -5.88
CA ALA A 74 -5.83 1.01 -5.21
C ALA A 74 -4.57 1.31 -6.03
N ARG A 75 -4.65 1.28 -7.37
CA ARG A 75 -3.54 1.66 -8.26
C ARG A 75 -3.34 3.17 -8.27
N ASP A 76 -4.41 3.94 -8.33
CA ASP A 76 -4.34 5.40 -8.37
C ASP A 76 -3.82 5.97 -7.06
N ILE A 77 -4.25 5.40 -5.93
CA ILE A 77 -3.71 5.73 -4.61
C ILE A 77 -2.22 5.34 -4.52
N ALA A 78 -1.83 4.16 -5.03
CA ALA A 78 -0.42 3.78 -5.04
C ALA A 78 0.43 4.79 -5.84
N ARG A 79 -0.05 5.26 -7.01
CA ARG A 79 0.60 6.32 -7.80
C ARG A 79 0.70 7.62 -6.99
N SER A 80 -0.39 8.02 -6.33
CA SER A 80 -0.43 9.22 -5.50
C SER A 80 0.62 9.19 -4.37
N LEU A 81 0.69 8.06 -3.65
CA LEU A 81 1.68 7.86 -2.60
C LEU A 81 3.11 7.83 -3.14
N ALA A 82 3.32 7.32 -4.35
CA ALA A 82 4.63 7.33 -5.00
C ALA A 82 5.05 8.74 -5.41
N ARG A 83 4.14 9.55 -5.98
CA ARG A 83 4.37 10.98 -6.25
C ARG A 83 4.72 11.75 -4.98
N ALA A 84 4.04 11.45 -3.87
CA ALA A 84 4.31 12.05 -2.58
C ALA A 84 5.64 11.58 -1.94
N GLY A 85 6.32 10.59 -2.53
CA GLY A 85 7.55 10.01 -1.99
C GLY A 85 7.34 9.16 -0.73
N VAL A 86 6.11 8.71 -0.47
CA VAL A 86 5.77 7.85 0.68
C VAL A 86 6.13 6.39 0.39
N VAL A 87 5.96 5.97 -0.86
CA VAL A 87 6.26 4.61 -1.33
C VAL A 87 7.06 4.63 -2.62
N GLN A 88 7.72 3.52 -2.94
CA GLN A 88 8.28 3.25 -4.27
C GLN A 88 7.47 2.14 -4.94
N ILE A 89 7.16 2.35 -6.22
CA ILE A 89 6.55 1.34 -7.08
C ILE A 89 7.65 0.70 -7.92
N SER A 90 7.63 -0.62 -8.03
CA SER A 90 8.51 -1.35 -8.94
C SER A 90 7.76 -2.42 -9.73
N GLN A 91 8.28 -2.71 -10.92
CA GLN A 91 7.84 -3.79 -11.77
C GLN A 91 9.06 -4.58 -12.26
N ARG A 92 9.02 -5.90 -12.08
CA ARG A 92 10.13 -6.80 -12.45
C ARG A 92 11.49 -6.35 -11.86
N GLY A 93 11.46 -5.75 -10.67
CA GLY A 93 12.65 -5.25 -9.97
C GLY A 93 13.09 -3.83 -10.33
N ALA A 94 12.57 -3.23 -11.41
CA ALA A 94 12.84 -1.86 -11.79
C ALA A 94 11.88 -0.89 -11.10
N VAL A 95 12.39 0.22 -10.56
CA VAL A 95 11.54 1.31 -10.04
C VAL A 95 10.82 1.98 -11.21
N LEU A 96 9.55 2.29 -11.03
CA LEU A 96 8.72 2.94 -12.03
C LEU A 96 8.48 4.39 -11.67
N GLU A 97 8.48 5.26 -12.69
CA GLU A 97 7.98 6.62 -12.56
C GLU A 97 6.46 6.61 -12.31
N PRO A 98 5.95 7.37 -11.33
CA PRO A 98 4.54 7.30 -10.94
C PRO A 98 3.55 7.64 -12.05
N ASP A 99 3.93 8.49 -13.00
CA ASP A 99 3.07 9.01 -14.07
C ASP A 99 3.32 8.35 -15.44
N ALA A 100 4.26 7.40 -15.52
CA ALA A 100 4.47 6.61 -16.72
C ALA A 100 3.30 5.64 -16.98
N ASP A 101 3.04 5.33 -18.24
CA ASP A 101 2.12 4.24 -18.61
C ASP A 101 2.79 2.90 -18.27
N TRP A 102 2.24 2.20 -17.29
CA TRP A 102 2.64 0.85 -16.92
C TRP A 102 1.42 0.00 -16.67
N ARG A 103 1.51 -1.28 -17.06
CA ARG A 103 0.42 -2.25 -16.95
C ARG A 103 0.89 -3.52 -16.26
N GLY A 104 -0.06 -4.24 -15.68
CA GLY A 104 0.20 -5.53 -15.06
C GLY A 104 0.69 -5.44 -13.61
N PRO A 105 1.28 -6.54 -13.08
CA PRO A 105 1.67 -6.63 -11.68
C PRO A 105 2.76 -5.63 -11.31
N ILE A 106 2.56 -4.94 -10.18
CA ILE A 106 3.52 -4.04 -9.56
C ILE A 106 3.71 -4.40 -8.08
N ARG A 107 4.84 -3.98 -7.51
CA ARG A 107 5.16 -4.09 -6.09
C ARG A 107 5.29 -2.71 -5.47
N ILE A 108 4.82 -2.55 -4.25
CA ILE A 108 4.86 -1.31 -3.48
C ILE A 108 5.73 -1.56 -2.24
N ARG A 109 6.72 -0.69 -2.01
CA ARG A 109 7.60 -0.70 -0.83
C ARG A 109 7.56 0.65 -0.14
N ALA A 110 7.85 0.69 1.16
CA ALA A 110 8.14 1.96 1.82
C ALA A 110 9.27 2.68 1.06
N ALA A 111 9.13 3.99 0.86
CA ALA A 111 10.24 4.77 0.34
C ALA A 111 11.38 4.74 1.37
N ASP A 112 12.59 4.50 0.88
CA ASP A 112 13.80 4.70 1.67
C ASP A 112 14.07 6.21 1.69
N ALA A 113 14.14 6.80 2.89
CA ALA A 113 14.50 8.22 3.06
C ALA A 113 15.90 8.53 2.50
N HIS A 114 16.73 7.51 2.23
CA HIS A 114 18.10 7.65 1.76
C HIS A 114 18.27 7.62 0.23
N ARG A 115 17.20 7.43 -0.56
CA ARG A 115 17.31 7.46 -2.04
C ARG A 115 16.90 8.83 -2.60
N PRO A 116 17.75 9.48 -3.41
CA PRO A 116 17.39 10.75 -4.04
C PRO A 116 16.16 10.57 -4.92
N ARG A 117 15.27 11.57 -4.90
CA ARG A 117 14.18 11.67 -5.87
C ARG A 117 14.82 11.75 -7.26
N LEU A 118 14.42 10.87 -8.18
CA LEU A 118 14.83 11.00 -9.58
C LEU A 118 14.27 12.35 -10.11
N PRO A 119 15.07 13.10 -10.89
CA PRO A 119 14.72 14.43 -11.38
C PRO A 119 13.55 14.39 -12.37
#